data_AF-A0A963NZ24-F1
#
_entry.id   AF-A0A963NZ24-F1
#
_cell.length_a   1.000
_cell.length_b   1.000
_cell.length_c   1.000
_cell.angle_alpha   90.00
_cell.angle_beta   90.00
_cell.angle_gamma   90.00
#
_symmetry.space_group_name_H-M   'P 1'
#
loop_
_entity.id
_entity.type
_entity.pdbx_description
1 polymer ?
#
loop_
_entity_poly.entity_id
_entity_poly.type
_entity_poly.pdbx_seq_one_letter_code
_entity_poly.pdbx_strand_id
1 'polypeptide(L)'
;MTDTTITGIKTTLLRVPWTTEPPPNGIMPADDRLYLRLEVMTKGGISGMGYLQPLRGGLQTLDACLHEMMAPLIIGRDATEIEGIWQTLWKGTYWMGRMGVAVFALSAIDIALWDIVGKRAGLPLYRLWGKSRGEVEAYGSGCWRGLGGDGMIERAKRFTGMGLKAIKMQVAHIRPWREDVRNVQAMREAMGENIEIMIDVNMGWTADVAIQAGRYFDECDVYWLEEPVVCEDFDGYRRVAQHLKTRIVGGETHFTRYDMRPFFLEPSTPILQPDMMRGGLTELRKIAAVA
;
A
#
# COMPACT_ATOMS: atom_id res chain seq x y z
N MET A 1 14.54 3.42 -33.13
CA MET A 1 13.96 3.05 -31.82
C MET A 1 12.44 3.05 -31.98
N THR A 2 11.71 2.17 -31.29
CA THR A 2 10.24 2.13 -31.35
C THR A 2 9.65 3.47 -30.90
N ASP A 3 8.75 4.03 -31.69
CA ASP A 3 8.07 5.29 -31.41
C ASP A 3 7.12 5.11 -30.20
N THR A 4 7.41 5.81 -29.10
CA THR A 4 6.62 5.73 -27.86
C THR A 4 5.72 6.94 -27.64
N THR A 5 5.41 7.69 -28.69
CA THR A 5 4.42 8.78 -28.64
C THR A 5 3.07 8.21 -28.20
N ILE A 6 2.52 8.72 -27.09
CA ILE A 6 1.25 8.30 -26.51
C ILE A 6 0.12 8.72 -27.45
N THR A 7 -0.72 7.75 -27.84
CA THR A 7 -1.87 7.99 -28.74
C THR A 7 -3.21 7.99 -28.01
N GLY A 8 -3.27 7.46 -26.80
CA GLY A 8 -4.47 7.46 -25.98
C GLY A 8 -4.37 6.55 -24.77
N ILE A 9 -5.46 6.49 -24.01
CA ILE A 9 -5.63 5.59 -22.88
C ILE A 9 -6.92 4.77 -23.02
N LYS A 10 -6.93 3.60 -22.39
CA LYS A 10 -8.12 2.77 -22.24
C LYS A 10 -8.22 2.27 -20.81
N THR A 11 -9.39 2.42 -20.22
CA THR A 11 -9.70 1.92 -18.88
C THR A 11 -10.60 0.69 -18.96
N THR A 12 -10.50 -0.19 -17.97
CA THR A 12 -11.43 -1.31 -17.77
C THR A 12 -11.78 -1.37 -16.30
N LEU A 13 -13.07 -1.15 -16.00
CA LEU A 13 -13.60 -1.14 -14.64
C LEU A 13 -14.06 -2.54 -14.29
N LEU A 14 -13.39 -3.16 -13.33
CA LEU A 14 -13.60 -4.55 -12.95
C LEU A 14 -14.23 -4.61 -11.56
N ARG A 15 -15.32 -5.37 -11.49
CA ARG A 15 -16.00 -5.76 -10.28
C ARG A 15 -15.89 -7.27 -10.17
N VAL A 16 -15.03 -7.73 -9.25
CA VAL A 16 -14.66 -9.13 -9.14
C VAL A 16 -15.26 -9.69 -7.84
N PRO A 17 -16.26 -10.58 -7.92
CA PRO A 17 -16.86 -11.15 -6.73
C PRO A 17 -15.83 -11.98 -5.94
N TRP A 18 -16.12 -12.14 -4.66
CA TRP A 18 -15.39 -13.09 -3.83
C TRP A 18 -15.81 -14.52 -4.21
N THR A 19 -14.84 -15.43 -4.25
CA THR A 19 -15.10 -16.87 -4.48
C THR A 19 -15.56 -17.58 -3.20
N THR A 20 -15.42 -16.91 -2.06
CA THR A 20 -15.83 -17.31 -0.70
C THR A 20 -16.45 -16.09 -0.02
N GLU A 21 -16.80 -16.18 1.26
CA GLU A 21 -17.16 -15.00 2.04
C GLU A 21 -16.07 -13.92 1.97
N PRO A 22 -16.44 -12.63 1.91
CA PRO A 22 -15.51 -11.53 2.06
C PRO A 22 -14.69 -11.67 3.35
N PRO A 23 -13.43 -11.21 3.35
CA PRO A 23 -12.63 -11.22 4.57
C PRO A 23 -13.34 -10.45 5.68
N PRO A 24 -13.46 -11.01 6.89
CA PRO A 24 -14.07 -10.32 8.02
C PRO A 24 -13.03 -9.37 8.65
N ASN A 25 -12.50 -8.46 7.83
CA ASN A 25 -11.61 -7.40 8.28
C ASN A 25 -12.44 -6.35 9.02
N GLY A 26 -11.89 -5.74 10.06
CA GLY A 26 -12.61 -4.73 10.85
C GLY A 26 -12.98 -3.46 10.09
N ILE A 27 -12.55 -3.37 8.83
CA ILE A 27 -12.76 -2.26 7.90
C ILE A 27 -13.79 -2.76 6.90
N MET A 28 -15.03 -2.24 6.96
CA MET A 28 -16.19 -2.72 6.19
C MET A 28 -15.83 -3.17 4.75
N PRO A 29 -15.78 -4.49 4.46
CA PRO A 29 -15.36 -4.99 3.16
C PRO A 29 -16.42 -4.64 2.12
N ALA A 30 -15.98 -4.24 0.92
CA ALA A 30 -16.89 -4.10 -0.22
C ALA A 30 -17.39 -5.48 -0.66
N ASP A 31 -18.66 -5.55 -1.07
CA ASP A 31 -19.32 -6.76 -1.59
C ASP A 31 -18.51 -7.43 -2.71
N ASP A 32 -17.80 -6.61 -3.50
CA ASP A 32 -16.89 -7.05 -4.56
C ASP A 32 -15.51 -6.42 -4.42
N ARG A 33 -14.50 -7.11 -4.98
CA ARG A 33 -13.17 -6.52 -5.20
C ARG A 33 -13.22 -5.62 -6.43
N LEU A 34 -12.86 -4.36 -6.23
CA LEU A 34 -12.88 -3.35 -7.29
C LEU A 34 -11.47 -3.16 -7.84
N TYR A 35 -11.32 -3.27 -9.15
CA TYR A 35 -10.07 -2.94 -9.84
C TYR A 35 -10.34 -1.99 -11.01
N LEU A 36 -9.42 -1.05 -11.22
CA LEU A 36 -9.34 -0.29 -12.46
C LEU A 36 -8.06 -0.71 -13.16
N ARG A 37 -8.18 -1.24 -14.37
CA ARG A 37 -7.03 -1.46 -15.27
C ARG A 37 -6.94 -0.28 -16.22
N LEU A 38 -5.74 0.26 -16.38
CA LEU A 38 -5.41 1.30 -17.35
C LEU A 38 -4.42 0.74 -18.37
N GLU A 39 -4.69 0.97 -19.65
CA GLU A 39 -3.76 0.73 -20.75
C GLU A 39 -3.39 2.07 -21.40
N VAL A 40 -2.09 2.34 -21.55
CA VAL A 40 -1.56 3.48 -22.31
C VAL A 40 -1.03 2.96 -23.64
N MET A 41 -1.56 3.49 -24.75
CA MET A 41 -1.19 3.07 -26.10
C MET A 41 -0.16 4.03 -26.71
N THR A 42 0.78 3.48 -27.48
CA THR A 42 1.76 4.29 -28.22
C THR A 42 1.71 4.04 -29.72
N LYS A 43 2.21 4.98 -30.51
CA LYS A 43 2.21 4.94 -31.98
C LYS A 43 3.03 3.77 -32.54
N GLY A 44 4.11 3.37 -31.88
CA GLY A 44 4.94 2.24 -32.26
C GLY A 44 4.40 0.87 -31.81
N GLY A 45 3.17 0.81 -31.28
CA GLY A 45 2.47 -0.44 -30.96
C GLY A 45 2.80 -1.04 -29.59
N ILE A 46 3.77 -0.49 -28.85
CA ILE A 46 4.00 -0.89 -27.45
C ILE A 46 2.89 -0.26 -26.60
N SER A 47 2.23 -1.06 -25.75
CA SER A 47 1.31 -0.57 -24.74
C SER A 47 1.81 -0.89 -23.32
N GLY A 48 1.44 -0.02 -22.39
CA GLY A 48 1.72 -0.15 -20.97
C GLY A 48 0.47 -0.43 -20.17
N MET A 49 0.57 -1.23 -19.12
CA MET A 49 -0.53 -1.51 -18.21
C MET A 49 -0.23 -1.04 -16.79
N GLY A 50 -1.18 -0.30 -16.22
CA GLY A 50 -1.23 0.03 -14.80
C GLY A 50 -2.56 -0.45 -14.21
N TYR A 51 -2.61 -0.60 -12.88
CA TYR A 51 -3.85 -0.96 -12.21
C TYR A 51 -3.98 -0.28 -10.85
N LEU A 52 -5.21 -0.13 -10.40
CA LEU A 52 -5.58 0.40 -9.09
C LEU A 52 -6.58 -0.52 -8.40
N GLN A 53 -6.58 -0.49 -7.07
CA GLN A 53 -7.54 -1.14 -6.21
C GLN A 53 -8.03 -0.12 -5.16
N PRO A 54 -9.10 0.66 -5.42
CA PRO A 54 -9.56 1.73 -4.53
C PRO A 54 -10.20 1.23 -3.22
N LEU A 55 -10.26 -0.09 -3.02
CA LEU A 55 -10.91 -0.81 -1.91
C LEU A 55 -12.44 -0.61 -1.83
N ARG A 56 -12.96 0.60 -2.02
CA ARG A 56 -14.38 0.93 -1.95
C ARG A 56 -14.78 2.02 -2.93
N GLY A 57 -15.78 1.71 -3.76
CA GLY A 57 -16.40 2.67 -4.69
C GLY A 57 -15.39 3.34 -5.64
N GLY A 58 -15.80 4.46 -6.23
CA GLY A 58 -14.89 5.38 -6.92
C GLY A 58 -14.38 4.94 -8.30
N LEU A 59 -14.75 3.77 -8.83
CA LEU A 59 -14.27 3.33 -10.16
C LEU A 59 -14.63 4.34 -11.27
N GLN A 60 -15.88 4.82 -11.30
CA GLN A 60 -16.31 5.84 -12.26
C GLN A 60 -15.65 7.20 -12.02
N THR A 61 -15.41 7.55 -10.76
CA THR A 61 -14.72 8.80 -10.41
C THR A 61 -13.26 8.77 -10.85
N LEU A 62 -12.57 7.65 -10.66
CA LEU A 62 -11.20 7.43 -11.15
C LEU A 62 -11.15 7.42 -12.67
N ASP A 63 -12.12 6.77 -13.33
CA ASP A 63 -12.26 6.76 -14.78
C ASP A 63 -12.43 8.17 -15.35
N ALA A 64 -13.36 8.94 -14.80
CA ALA A 64 -13.60 10.33 -15.18
C ALA A 64 -12.33 11.17 -14.96
N CYS A 65 -11.66 11.03 -13.82
CA CYS A 65 -10.40 11.74 -13.56
C CYS A 65 -9.32 11.40 -14.60
N LEU A 66 -9.16 10.12 -14.94
CA LEU A 66 -8.20 9.67 -15.97
C LEU A 66 -8.50 10.27 -17.34
N HIS A 67 -9.75 10.22 -17.80
CA HIS A 67 -10.13 10.69 -19.13
C HIS A 67 -10.26 12.20 -19.24
N GLU A 68 -10.81 12.86 -18.22
CA GLU A 68 -11.08 14.30 -18.25
C GLU A 68 -9.85 15.12 -17.85
N MET A 69 -9.15 14.72 -16.77
CA MET A 69 -8.10 15.55 -16.18
C MET A 69 -6.70 15.14 -16.62
N MET A 70 -6.46 13.84 -16.85
CA MET A 70 -5.10 13.32 -17.05
C MET A 70 -4.75 13.05 -18.52
N ALA A 71 -5.64 12.39 -19.27
CA ALA A 71 -5.40 12.01 -20.67
C ALA A 71 -5.04 13.21 -21.58
N PRO A 72 -5.72 14.36 -21.51
CA PRO A 72 -5.40 15.52 -22.35
C PRO A 72 -3.97 16.06 -22.12
N LEU A 73 -3.39 15.81 -20.95
CA LEU A 73 -2.05 16.28 -20.58
C LEU A 73 -0.93 15.36 -21.08
N ILE A 74 -1.26 14.13 -21.50
CA ILE A 74 -0.26 13.10 -21.86
C ILE A 74 -0.33 12.66 -23.31
N ILE A 75 -1.46 12.83 -24.01
CA ILE A 75 -1.56 12.46 -25.43
C ILE A 75 -0.59 13.30 -26.25
N GLY A 76 0.16 12.65 -27.13
CA GLY A 76 1.21 13.28 -27.95
C GLY A 76 2.57 13.41 -27.28
N ARG A 77 2.69 13.09 -25.99
CA ARG A 77 3.98 13.04 -25.27
C ARG A 77 4.72 11.73 -25.58
N ASP A 78 6.04 11.72 -25.44
CA ASP A 78 6.82 10.47 -25.45
C ASP A 78 6.67 9.77 -24.09
N ALA A 79 6.23 8.50 -24.09
CA ALA A 79 6.04 7.71 -22.87
C ALA A 79 7.32 7.47 -22.06
N THR A 80 8.51 7.72 -22.64
CA THR A 80 9.79 7.65 -21.91
C THR A 80 10.07 8.89 -21.05
N GLU A 81 9.30 9.97 -21.21
CA GLU A 81 9.38 11.18 -20.38
C GLU A 81 8.69 11.00 -19.02
N ILE A 82 8.88 9.85 -18.36
CA ILE A 82 8.13 9.45 -17.16
C ILE A 82 8.14 10.56 -16.10
N GLU A 83 9.32 11.06 -15.74
CA GLU A 83 9.48 12.15 -14.76
C GLU A 83 8.77 13.43 -15.21
N GLY A 84 8.87 13.79 -16.49
CA GLY A 84 8.21 14.95 -17.05
C GLY A 84 6.69 14.80 -17.01
N ILE A 85 6.16 13.63 -17.37
CA ILE A 85 4.72 13.32 -17.32
C ILE A 85 4.22 13.40 -15.88
N TRP A 86 4.94 12.77 -14.94
CA TRP A 86 4.60 12.84 -13.52
C TRP A 86 4.48 14.30 -13.04
N GLN A 87 5.46 15.15 -13.38
CA GLN A 87 5.43 16.58 -13.01
C GLN A 87 4.27 17.34 -13.68
N THR A 88 3.98 17.05 -14.95
CA THR A 88 2.83 17.63 -15.66
C THR A 88 1.52 17.28 -14.96
N LEU A 89 1.29 16.01 -14.66
CA LEU A 89 0.06 15.53 -14.01
C LEU A 89 -0.09 16.09 -12.59
N TRP A 90 0.98 16.05 -11.80
CA TRP A 90 1.00 16.60 -10.44
C TRP A 90 0.70 18.10 -10.42
N LYS A 91 1.36 18.90 -11.27
CA LYS A 91 1.12 20.35 -11.34
C LYS A 91 -0.24 20.69 -11.95
N GLY A 92 -0.68 19.95 -12.96
CA GLY A 92 -1.97 20.15 -13.62
C GLY A 92 -3.16 19.91 -12.70
N THR A 93 -3.01 19.03 -11.70
CA THR A 93 -4.05 18.73 -10.72
C THR A 93 -3.81 19.35 -9.34
N TYR A 94 -2.76 20.14 -9.18
CA TYR A 94 -2.25 20.61 -7.88
C TYR A 94 -3.28 21.33 -7.01
N TRP A 95 -4.21 22.08 -7.62
CA TRP A 95 -5.22 22.85 -6.88
C TRP A 95 -6.27 21.99 -6.19
N MET A 96 -6.55 20.80 -6.69
CA MET A 96 -7.62 19.92 -6.18
C MET A 96 -7.21 18.46 -5.98
N GLY A 97 -5.95 18.12 -6.25
CA GLY A 97 -5.52 16.73 -6.47
C GLY A 97 -4.20 16.34 -5.79
N ARG A 98 -3.83 17.01 -4.68
CA ARG A 98 -2.56 16.72 -3.96
C ARG A 98 -2.56 15.38 -3.20
N MET A 99 -3.69 14.69 -3.16
CA MET A 99 -3.91 13.39 -2.52
C MET A 99 -5.18 12.74 -3.12
N GLY A 100 -5.52 11.53 -2.71
CA GLY A 100 -6.78 10.90 -3.09
C GLY A 100 -6.88 10.57 -4.59
N VAL A 101 -8.07 10.79 -5.17
CA VAL A 101 -8.46 10.34 -6.53
C VAL A 101 -7.46 10.74 -7.61
N ALA A 102 -7.01 12.00 -7.62
CA ALA A 102 -6.08 12.49 -8.63
C ALA A 102 -4.71 11.79 -8.55
N VAL A 103 -4.19 11.55 -7.34
CA VAL A 103 -2.91 10.84 -7.17
C VAL A 103 -3.07 9.35 -7.47
N PHE A 104 -4.21 8.74 -7.17
CA PHE A 104 -4.52 7.38 -7.63
C PHE A 104 -4.51 7.30 -9.16
N ALA A 105 -5.22 8.20 -9.85
CA ALA A 105 -5.25 8.24 -11.32
C ALA A 105 -3.85 8.46 -11.91
N LEU A 106 -3.07 9.39 -11.36
CA LEU A 106 -1.68 9.62 -11.74
C LEU A 106 -0.83 8.35 -11.59
N SER A 107 -1.01 7.62 -10.49
CA SER A 107 -0.27 6.39 -10.22
C SER A 107 -0.50 5.32 -11.27
N ALA A 108 -1.74 5.15 -11.74
CA ALA A 108 -2.06 4.20 -12.79
C ALA A 108 -1.31 4.51 -14.09
N ILE A 109 -1.26 5.79 -14.47
CA ILE A 109 -0.51 6.24 -15.66
C ILE A 109 0.97 5.96 -15.45
N ASP A 110 1.55 6.38 -14.33
CA ASP A 110 2.97 6.21 -14.05
C ASP A 110 3.42 4.74 -14.10
N ILE A 111 2.64 3.83 -13.51
CA ILE A 111 2.88 2.38 -13.58
C ILE A 111 2.88 1.89 -15.04
N ALA A 112 1.89 2.33 -15.84
CA ALA A 112 1.79 1.96 -17.25
C ALA A 112 2.99 2.47 -18.08
N LEU A 113 3.49 3.68 -17.78
CA LEU A 113 4.66 4.23 -18.46
C LEU A 113 5.93 3.44 -18.14
N TRP A 114 6.11 3.03 -16.88
CA TRP A 114 7.21 2.13 -16.50
C TRP A 114 7.12 0.79 -17.21
N ASP A 115 5.92 0.21 -17.36
CA ASP A 115 5.72 -1.00 -18.14
C ASP A 115 6.13 -0.82 -19.62
N ILE A 116 5.78 0.32 -20.25
CA ILE A 116 6.24 0.67 -21.61
C ILE A 116 7.77 0.71 -21.68
N VAL A 117 8.43 1.36 -20.72
CA VAL A 117 9.90 1.45 -20.69
C VAL A 117 10.54 0.08 -20.49
N GLY A 118 9.99 -0.75 -19.59
CA GLY A 118 10.43 -2.13 -19.40
C GLY A 118 10.36 -2.95 -20.68
N LYS A 119 9.19 -2.92 -21.35
CA LYS A 119 8.96 -3.61 -22.62
C LYS A 119 9.87 -3.10 -23.74
N ARG A 120 10.01 -1.77 -23.88
CA ARG A 120 10.88 -1.16 -24.88
C ARG A 120 12.36 -1.51 -24.66
N ALA A 121 12.79 -1.61 -23.41
CA ALA A 121 14.16 -1.99 -23.06
C ALA A 121 14.40 -3.50 -23.08
N GLY A 122 13.34 -4.33 -23.13
CA GLY A 122 13.44 -5.78 -22.99
C GLY A 122 13.94 -6.22 -21.60
N LEU A 123 13.70 -5.41 -20.57
CA LEU A 123 14.21 -5.65 -19.21
C LEU A 123 13.11 -5.52 -18.16
N PRO A 124 13.13 -6.36 -17.11
CA PRO A 124 12.24 -6.17 -15.97
C PRO A 124 12.68 -4.94 -15.15
N LEU A 125 11.72 -4.27 -14.50
CA LEU A 125 11.96 -3.00 -13.79
C LEU A 125 13.05 -3.09 -12.73
N TYR A 126 13.10 -4.18 -11.95
CA TYR A 126 14.14 -4.36 -10.93
C TYR A 126 15.56 -4.40 -11.51
N ARG A 127 15.74 -4.82 -12.78
CA ARG A 127 17.03 -4.75 -13.48
C ARG A 127 17.31 -3.34 -13.96
N LEU A 128 16.30 -2.68 -14.53
CA LEU A 128 16.41 -1.27 -14.95
C LEU A 128 16.76 -0.33 -13.79
N TRP A 129 16.34 -0.67 -12.57
CA TRP A 129 16.64 0.09 -11.36
C TRP A 129 17.88 -0.39 -10.60
N GLY A 130 18.68 -1.28 -11.18
CA GLY A 130 19.99 -1.64 -10.65
C GLY A 130 20.00 -2.78 -9.62
N LYS A 131 19.14 -3.79 -9.78
CA LYS A 131 19.05 -5.05 -9.00
C LYS A 131 20.08 -5.18 -7.87
N SER A 132 19.64 -5.05 -6.63
CA SER A 132 20.48 -5.26 -5.45
C SER A 132 20.44 -6.70 -4.91
N ARG A 133 19.34 -7.42 -5.09
CA ARG A 133 19.13 -8.78 -4.57
C ARG A 133 18.34 -9.66 -5.53
N GLY A 134 18.43 -10.98 -5.34
CA GLY A 134 17.73 -11.99 -6.15
C GLY A 134 16.31 -12.29 -5.65
N GLU A 135 16.07 -12.10 -4.36
CA GLU A 135 14.83 -12.42 -3.66
C GLU A 135 14.55 -11.37 -2.58
N VAL A 136 13.29 -11.29 -2.14
CA VAL A 136 12.81 -10.42 -1.07
C VAL A 136 12.00 -11.25 -0.08
N GLU A 137 12.07 -10.88 1.19
CA GLU A 137 11.25 -11.51 2.22
C GLU A 137 9.77 -11.14 2.04
N ALA A 138 8.89 -12.07 2.36
CA ALA A 138 7.46 -11.90 2.30
C ALA A 138 6.82 -12.44 3.58
N TYR A 139 5.67 -11.85 3.95
CA TYR A 139 4.91 -12.24 5.13
C TYR A 139 3.46 -12.53 4.78
N GLY A 140 2.82 -13.39 5.57
CA GLY A 140 1.42 -13.76 5.41
C GLY A 140 0.49 -12.71 6.00
N SER A 141 -0.06 -11.83 5.16
CA SER A 141 -1.04 -10.83 5.58
C SER A 141 -2.48 -11.35 5.42
N GLY A 142 -3.28 -11.20 6.47
CA GLY A 142 -4.72 -11.53 6.43
C GLY A 142 -5.20 -12.45 7.54
N CYS A 143 -4.52 -12.47 8.70
CA CYS A 143 -5.12 -13.00 9.92
C CYS A 143 -6.12 -11.95 10.45
N TRP A 144 -7.29 -11.89 9.80
CA TRP A 144 -8.30 -10.83 9.99
C TRP A 144 -8.97 -10.91 11.35
N ARG A 145 -9.23 -9.75 11.95
CA ARG A 145 -9.72 -9.68 13.32
C ARG A 145 -11.07 -10.38 13.51
N GLY A 146 -11.94 -10.34 12.50
CA GLY A 146 -13.27 -10.93 12.57
C GLY A 146 -13.29 -12.45 12.56
N LEU A 147 -12.20 -13.12 12.17
CA LEU A 147 -12.06 -14.59 12.26
C LEU A 147 -12.09 -15.09 13.71
N GLY A 148 -11.79 -14.22 14.68
CA GLY A 148 -11.63 -14.61 16.09
C GLY A 148 -10.31 -15.36 16.34
N GLY A 149 -9.94 -15.54 17.61
CA GLY A 149 -8.63 -16.08 18.02
C GLY A 149 -8.21 -17.33 17.26
N ASP A 150 -8.99 -18.40 17.35
CA ASP A 150 -8.69 -19.68 16.68
C ASP A 150 -8.66 -19.54 15.16
N GLY A 151 -9.59 -18.79 14.57
CA GLY A 151 -9.62 -18.57 13.11
C GLY A 151 -8.41 -17.79 12.60
N MET A 152 -7.91 -16.82 13.38
CA MET A 152 -6.68 -16.08 13.08
C MET A 152 -5.47 -17.02 13.15
N ILE A 153 -5.38 -17.87 14.18
CA ILE A 153 -4.29 -18.85 14.34
C ILE A 153 -4.28 -19.85 13.18
N GLU A 154 -5.45 -20.39 12.81
CA GLU A 154 -5.56 -21.31 11.66
C GLU A 154 -5.14 -20.63 10.36
N ARG A 155 -5.40 -19.33 10.21
CA ARG A 155 -4.93 -18.55 9.06
C ARG A 155 -3.40 -18.37 9.09
N ALA A 156 -2.81 -18.09 10.25
CA ALA A 156 -1.36 -17.98 10.41
C ALA A 156 -0.67 -19.31 10.08
N LYS A 157 -1.19 -20.44 10.58
CA LYS A 157 -0.68 -21.79 10.27
C LYS A 157 -0.67 -22.06 8.77
N ARG A 158 -1.73 -21.67 8.04
CA ARG A 158 -1.76 -21.80 6.57
C ARG A 158 -0.63 -21.03 5.89
N PHE A 159 -0.36 -19.79 6.32
CA PHE A 159 0.77 -19.02 5.79
C PHE A 159 2.12 -19.67 6.08
N THR A 160 2.32 -20.16 7.31
CA THR A 160 3.57 -20.87 7.64
C THR A 160 3.72 -22.22 6.92
N GLY A 161 2.62 -22.91 6.65
CA GLY A 161 2.59 -24.12 5.83
C GLY A 161 2.97 -23.86 4.36
N MET A 162 2.87 -22.62 3.88
CA MET A 162 3.39 -22.19 2.58
C MET A 162 4.89 -21.83 2.62
N GLY A 163 5.55 -21.96 3.79
CA GLY A 163 6.96 -21.64 3.99
C GLY A 163 7.25 -20.19 4.38
N LEU A 164 6.22 -19.37 4.63
CA LEU A 164 6.42 -18.00 5.12
C LEU A 164 6.87 -18.02 6.58
N LYS A 165 7.88 -17.20 6.89
CA LYS A 165 8.48 -17.11 8.25
C LYS A 165 7.89 -15.98 9.09
N ALA A 166 6.91 -15.26 8.54
CA ALA A 166 6.33 -14.09 9.15
C ALA A 166 4.83 -13.99 8.81
N ILE A 167 4.04 -13.48 9.75
CA ILE A 167 2.60 -13.25 9.59
C ILE A 167 2.20 -11.86 10.09
N LYS A 168 1.13 -11.30 9.53
CA LYS A 168 0.50 -10.08 10.03
C LYS A 168 -0.93 -10.35 10.48
N MET A 169 -1.23 -9.97 11.72
CA MET A 169 -2.56 -10.08 12.32
C MET A 169 -3.21 -8.73 12.56
N GLN A 170 -4.50 -8.64 12.28
CA GLN A 170 -5.26 -7.42 12.49
C GLN A 170 -5.80 -7.35 13.92
N VAL A 171 -5.82 -6.14 14.49
CA VAL A 171 -6.43 -5.81 15.78
C VAL A 171 -7.41 -4.63 15.62
N ALA A 172 -8.01 -4.16 16.73
CA ALA A 172 -8.95 -3.04 16.75
C ALA A 172 -10.26 -3.27 15.96
N HIS A 173 -11.02 -2.17 15.77
CA HIS A 173 -12.28 -2.03 15.00
C HIS A 173 -13.50 -2.86 15.41
N ILE A 174 -13.31 -4.13 15.77
CA ILE A 174 -14.41 -5.08 16.02
C ILE A 174 -14.61 -5.31 17.51
N ARG A 175 -13.51 -5.40 18.28
CA ARG A 175 -13.53 -5.83 19.69
C ARG A 175 -12.59 -4.96 20.53
N PRO A 176 -12.72 -4.94 21.87
CA PRO A 176 -11.88 -4.12 22.73
C PRO A 176 -10.41 -4.54 22.69
N TRP A 177 -9.50 -3.58 22.84
CA TRP A 177 -8.05 -3.79 22.80
C TRP A 177 -7.54 -4.86 23.79
N ARG A 178 -8.22 -5.04 24.94
CA ARG A 178 -7.87 -6.08 25.92
C ARG A 178 -8.03 -7.49 25.36
N GLU A 179 -8.99 -7.67 24.46
CA GLU A 179 -9.13 -8.95 23.77
C GLU A 179 -8.08 -9.10 22.67
N ASP A 180 -7.66 -8.01 22.04
CA ASP A 180 -6.56 -8.03 21.07
C ASP A 180 -5.26 -8.49 21.74
N VAL A 181 -4.95 -8.00 22.94
CA VAL A 181 -3.84 -8.48 23.77
C VAL A 181 -3.90 -9.99 23.99
N ARG A 182 -5.04 -10.53 24.42
CA ARG A 182 -5.19 -11.98 24.62
C ARG A 182 -4.98 -12.78 23.32
N ASN A 183 -5.48 -12.27 22.20
CA ASN A 183 -5.32 -12.95 20.91
C ASN A 183 -3.88 -12.91 20.41
N VAL A 184 -3.14 -11.83 20.65
CA VAL A 184 -1.71 -11.73 20.32
C VAL A 184 -0.89 -12.70 21.16
N GLN A 185 -1.17 -12.79 22.47
CA GLN A 185 -0.54 -13.77 23.35
C GLN A 185 -0.80 -15.20 22.88
N ALA A 186 -2.05 -15.53 22.57
CA ALA A 186 -2.41 -16.85 22.05
C ALA A 186 -1.77 -17.14 20.69
N MET A 187 -1.68 -16.14 19.80
CA MET A 187 -0.98 -16.27 18.52
C MET A 187 0.51 -16.56 18.74
N ARG A 188 1.18 -15.83 19.63
CA ARG A 188 2.60 -16.06 19.95
C ARG A 188 2.82 -17.46 20.52
N GLU A 189 1.97 -17.91 21.44
CA GLU A 189 2.01 -19.27 21.99
C GLU A 189 1.84 -20.33 20.88
N ALA A 190 0.87 -20.15 19.99
CA ALA A 190 0.56 -21.10 18.93
C ALA A 190 1.62 -21.18 17.82
N MET A 191 2.26 -20.04 17.49
CA MET A 191 3.23 -19.94 16.40
C MET A 191 4.68 -20.18 16.87
N GLY A 192 4.94 -20.10 18.17
CA GLY A 192 6.28 -20.23 18.76
C GLY A 192 7.18 -19.01 18.47
N GLU A 193 8.45 -19.12 18.83
CA GLU A 193 9.41 -18.00 18.76
C GLU A 193 10.01 -17.78 17.36
N ASN A 194 9.97 -18.79 16.48
CA ASN A 194 10.64 -18.75 15.18
C ASN A 194 9.84 -18.04 14.07
N ILE A 195 8.61 -17.61 14.36
CA ILE A 195 7.75 -16.92 13.40
C ILE A 195 7.64 -15.46 13.80
N GLU A 196 7.99 -14.55 12.89
CA GLU A 196 7.81 -13.12 13.11
C GLU A 196 6.31 -12.78 13.10
N ILE A 197 5.88 -12.01 14.09
CA ILE A 197 4.48 -11.59 14.23
C ILE A 197 4.42 -10.08 14.10
N MET A 198 3.69 -9.62 13.11
CA MET A 198 3.36 -8.21 12.90
C MET A 198 1.91 -7.95 13.29
N ILE A 199 1.64 -6.75 13.81
CA ILE A 199 0.27 -6.32 14.16
C ILE A 199 -0.10 -5.12 13.30
N ASP A 200 -1.34 -5.13 12.80
CA ASP A 200 -1.93 -4.03 12.04
C ASP A 200 -3.22 -3.54 12.73
N VAL A 201 -3.22 -2.27 13.13
CA VAL A 201 -4.32 -1.59 13.83
C VAL A 201 -5.25 -0.88 12.85
N ASN A 202 -4.78 -0.63 11.63
CA ASN A 202 -5.49 0.12 10.58
C ASN A 202 -6.16 1.40 11.12
N MET A 203 -5.41 2.24 11.83
CA MET A 203 -5.86 3.53 12.36
C MET A 203 -6.99 3.45 13.40
N GLY A 204 -7.25 2.27 13.99
CA GLY A 204 -8.39 2.01 14.86
C GLY A 204 -8.24 2.47 16.32
N TRP A 205 -7.09 2.98 16.74
CA TRP A 205 -6.83 3.39 18.12
C TRP A 205 -6.41 4.85 18.25
N THR A 206 -6.49 5.36 19.48
CA THR A 206 -5.79 6.56 19.90
C THR A 206 -4.38 6.21 20.38
N ALA A 207 -3.48 7.19 20.47
CA ALA A 207 -2.14 6.96 21.01
C ALA A 207 -2.16 6.37 22.42
N ASP A 208 -3.12 6.75 23.28
CA ASP A 208 -3.25 6.19 24.64
C ASP A 208 -3.55 4.69 24.63
N VAL A 209 -4.51 4.27 23.79
CA VAL A 209 -4.86 2.85 23.67
C VAL A 209 -3.72 2.07 23.05
N ALA A 210 -3.06 2.61 22.02
CA ALA A 210 -1.91 1.98 21.39
C ALA A 210 -0.75 1.78 22.38
N ILE A 211 -0.46 2.75 23.25
CA ILE A 211 0.58 2.62 24.28
C ILE A 211 0.17 1.58 25.33
N GLN A 212 -1.10 1.57 25.76
CA GLN A 212 -1.59 0.60 26.73
C GLN A 212 -1.51 -0.84 26.20
N ALA A 213 -2.02 -1.09 24.99
CA ALA A 213 -1.98 -2.40 24.36
C ALA A 213 -0.53 -2.81 23.99
N GLY A 214 0.23 -1.87 23.41
CA GLY A 214 1.59 -2.09 22.94
C GLY A 214 2.57 -2.54 24.02
N ARG A 215 2.38 -2.11 25.28
CA ARG A 215 3.19 -2.60 26.41
C ARG A 215 3.05 -4.11 26.64
N TYR A 216 1.89 -4.69 26.35
CA TYR A 216 1.71 -6.14 26.39
C TYR A 216 2.25 -6.81 25.13
N PHE A 217 2.22 -6.11 23.99
CA PHE A 217 2.81 -6.61 22.75
C PHE A 217 4.34 -6.68 22.82
N ASP A 218 4.98 -5.77 23.56
CA ASP A 218 6.42 -5.82 23.87
C ASP A 218 6.81 -7.12 24.61
N GLU A 219 5.89 -7.72 25.38
CA GLU A 219 6.10 -9.01 26.06
C GLU A 219 5.94 -10.21 25.12
N CYS A 220 5.35 -10.01 23.94
CA CYS A 220 5.07 -11.05 22.94
C CYS A 220 6.10 -11.06 21.79
N ASP A 221 7.16 -10.25 21.88
CA ASP A 221 8.17 -10.08 20.82
C ASP A 221 7.53 -9.84 19.44
N VAL A 222 6.65 -8.84 19.37
CA VAL A 222 6.01 -8.43 18.12
C VAL A 222 7.01 -7.61 17.30
N TYR A 223 7.16 -7.96 16.02
CA TYR A 223 8.16 -7.36 15.13
C TYR A 223 7.84 -5.89 14.84
N TRP A 224 6.56 -5.58 14.56
CA TRP A 224 6.06 -4.21 14.42
C TRP A 224 4.58 -4.03 14.79
N LEU A 225 4.23 -2.77 15.07
CA LEU A 225 2.87 -2.26 15.23
C LEU A 225 2.58 -1.22 14.13
N GLU A 226 1.67 -1.56 13.23
CA GLU A 226 1.34 -0.80 12.03
C GLU A 226 0.08 0.04 12.20
N GLU A 227 0.14 1.26 11.67
CA GLU A 227 -0.90 2.30 11.71
C GLU A 227 -1.64 2.39 13.05
N PRO A 228 -0.96 2.56 14.20
CA PRO A 228 -1.58 2.52 15.52
C PRO A 228 -2.59 3.65 15.75
N VAL A 229 -2.49 4.75 15.02
CA VAL A 229 -3.34 5.93 15.09
C VAL A 229 -3.73 6.38 13.69
N VAL A 230 -4.70 7.29 13.60
CA VAL A 230 -5.09 7.92 12.32
C VAL A 230 -3.90 8.55 11.61
N CYS A 231 -3.87 8.47 10.28
CA CYS A 231 -2.70 8.82 9.48
C CYS A 231 -2.28 10.29 9.64
N GLU A 232 -3.20 11.20 9.93
CA GLU A 232 -2.89 12.61 10.16
C GLU A 232 -2.18 12.87 11.51
N ASP A 233 -2.27 11.94 12.47
CA ASP A 233 -1.74 12.10 13.83
C ASP A 233 -0.25 11.68 13.92
N PHE A 234 0.62 12.39 13.19
CA PHE A 234 2.07 12.17 13.24
C PHE A 234 2.64 12.30 14.67
N ASP A 235 2.05 13.17 15.50
CA ASP A 235 2.40 13.35 16.90
C ASP A 235 2.07 12.10 17.71
N GLY A 236 0.92 11.49 17.45
CA GLY A 236 0.51 10.20 17.98
C GLY A 236 1.48 9.09 17.59
N TYR A 237 1.88 8.98 16.32
CA TYR A 237 2.91 8.03 15.88
C TYR A 237 4.20 8.17 16.70
N ARG A 238 4.71 9.41 16.83
CA ARG A 238 5.93 9.72 17.61
C ARG A 238 5.75 9.35 19.08
N ARG A 239 4.62 9.74 19.66
CA ARG A 239 4.29 9.46 21.06
C ARG A 239 4.25 7.96 21.33
N VAL A 240 3.64 7.16 20.46
CA VAL A 240 3.59 5.70 20.61
C VAL A 240 5.00 5.12 20.49
N ALA A 241 5.78 5.53 19.48
CA ALA A 241 7.14 5.04 19.26
C ALA A 241 8.10 5.34 20.43
N GLN A 242 7.91 6.46 21.14
CA GLN A 242 8.72 6.82 22.32
C GLN A 242 8.44 5.95 23.55
N HIS A 243 7.30 5.24 23.60
CA HIS A 243 6.86 4.52 24.79
C HIS A 243 6.88 3.00 24.65
N LEU A 244 7.14 2.48 23.45
CA LEU A 244 7.14 1.05 23.14
C LEU A 244 8.52 0.61 22.64
N LYS A 245 8.88 -0.65 22.89
CA LYS A 245 10.03 -1.28 22.24
C LYS A 245 9.70 -1.74 20.83
N THR A 246 8.44 -2.15 20.63
CA THR A 246 7.88 -2.55 19.34
C THR A 246 8.01 -1.41 18.32
N ARG A 247 8.49 -1.74 17.12
CA ARG A 247 8.70 -0.78 16.03
C ARG A 247 7.35 -0.26 15.54
N ILE A 248 7.23 1.06 15.37
CA ILE A 248 6.03 1.67 14.79
C ILE A 248 6.21 1.84 13.30
N VAL A 249 5.16 1.48 12.55
CA VAL A 249 5.17 1.42 11.09
C VAL A 249 3.93 2.11 10.56
N GLY A 250 4.08 2.77 9.42
CA GLY A 250 2.98 3.40 8.70
C GLY A 250 3.42 3.82 7.31
N GLY A 251 2.60 4.61 6.64
CA GLY A 251 2.91 5.12 5.30
C GLY A 251 1.97 4.61 4.22
N GLU A 252 1.24 3.51 4.45
CA GLU A 252 0.36 2.96 3.40
C GLU A 252 -0.74 3.93 3.05
N THR A 253 -1.29 4.67 4.00
CA THR A 253 -2.39 5.63 3.76
C THR A 253 -1.90 6.99 3.20
N HIS A 254 -0.60 7.26 3.21
CA HIS A 254 -0.04 8.56 2.86
C HIS A 254 0.21 8.74 1.35
N PHE A 255 0.05 9.98 0.89
CA PHE A 255 0.15 10.33 -0.53
C PHE A 255 1.45 11.06 -0.87
N THR A 256 2.30 10.43 -1.67
CA THR A 256 3.59 10.98 -2.12
C THR A 256 4.57 11.26 -0.97
N ARG A 257 5.83 11.59 -1.31
CA ARG A 257 6.82 12.01 -0.32
C ARG A 257 6.44 13.32 0.40
N TYR A 258 5.54 14.12 -0.18
CA TYR A 258 5.16 15.42 0.39
C TYR A 258 4.28 15.24 1.62
N ASP A 259 3.34 14.30 1.60
CA ASP A 259 2.51 13.95 2.74
C ASP A 259 3.30 13.16 3.79
N MET A 260 4.19 12.27 3.33
CA MET A 260 5.10 11.52 4.21
C MET A 260 6.22 12.37 4.82
N ARG A 261 6.33 13.66 4.47
CA ARG A 261 7.41 14.54 4.90
C ARG A 261 7.66 14.53 6.41
N PRO A 262 6.65 14.53 7.29
CA PRO A 262 6.88 14.48 8.73
C PRO A 262 7.65 13.24 9.19
N PHE A 263 7.45 12.08 8.57
CA PHE A 263 8.22 10.87 8.88
C PHE A 263 9.71 10.99 8.55
N PHE A 264 10.07 11.76 7.52
CA PHE A 264 11.48 11.97 7.16
C PHE A 264 12.16 13.03 8.03
N LEU A 265 11.42 14.06 8.44
CA LEU A 265 11.97 15.16 9.25
C LEU A 265 12.18 14.76 10.70
N GLU A 266 11.29 13.94 11.24
CA GLU A 266 11.37 13.44 12.61
C GLU A 266 11.24 11.91 12.62
N PRO A 267 12.33 11.18 12.30
CA PRO A 267 12.27 9.73 12.14
C PRO A 267 12.00 9.03 13.47
N SER A 268 10.75 8.61 13.67
CA SER A 268 10.34 7.74 14.78
C SER A 268 9.76 6.40 14.31
N THR A 269 9.56 6.25 13.00
CA THR A 269 9.00 5.08 12.34
C THR A 269 10.09 4.44 11.46
N PRO A 270 10.83 3.43 11.98
CA PRO A 270 12.00 2.90 11.29
C PRO A 270 11.67 2.11 10.01
N ILE A 271 10.39 1.81 9.78
CA ILE A 271 9.90 1.13 8.59
C ILE A 271 8.73 1.94 8.05
N LEU A 272 8.78 2.25 6.76
CA LEU A 272 7.70 2.92 6.03
C LEU A 272 7.14 1.98 4.97
N GLN A 273 5.84 2.07 4.72
CA GLN A 273 5.10 1.21 3.78
C GLN A 273 4.44 2.03 2.65
N PRO A 274 5.21 2.77 1.83
CA PRO A 274 4.63 3.53 0.73
C PRO A 274 3.95 2.61 -0.29
N ASP A 275 2.75 2.99 -0.73
CA ASP A 275 1.99 2.27 -1.75
C ASP A 275 2.18 2.92 -3.13
N MET A 276 2.47 2.11 -4.14
CA MET A 276 2.60 2.58 -5.52
C MET A 276 1.32 3.21 -6.08
N MET A 277 0.13 2.90 -5.52
CA MET A 277 -1.14 3.55 -5.90
C MET A 277 -1.28 4.98 -5.36
N ARG A 278 -0.33 5.46 -4.56
CA ARG A 278 -0.32 6.80 -3.95
C ARG A 278 0.82 7.69 -4.44
N GLY A 279 1.25 7.47 -5.68
CA GLY A 279 2.21 8.30 -6.39
C GLY A 279 2.87 7.66 -7.61
N GLY A 280 2.60 6.38 -7.88
CA GLY A 280 3.27 5.61 -8.93
C GLY A 280 4.63 5.07 -8.49
N LEU A 281 5.28 4.33 -9.39
CA LEU A 281 6.61 3.78 -9.19
C LEU A 281 7.69 4.87 -9.19
N THR A 282 7.48 5.94 -9.94
CA THR A 282 8.36 7.12 -9.92
C THR A 282 8.42 7.76 -8.54
N GLU A 283 7.27 7.95 -7.91
CA GLU A 283 7.22 8.53 -6.57
C GLU A 283 7.74 7.55 -5.52
N LEU A 284 7.41 6.27 -5.63
CA LEU A 284 7.93 5.20 -4.77
C LEU A 284 9.47 5.20 -4.76
N ARG A 285 10.12 5.33 -5.93
CA ARG A 285 11.58 5.40 -6.02
C ARG A 285 12.15 6.63 -5.32
N LYS A 286 11.46 7.77 -5.37
CA LYS A 286 11.89 9.00 -4.70
C LYS A 286 11.70 8.91 -3.19
N ILE A 287 10.62 8.29 -2.73
CA ILE A 287 10.40 7.98 -1.32
C ILE A 287 11.53 7.07 -0.82
N ALA A 288 11.82 5.98 -1.54
CA ALA A 288 12.88 5.03 -1.18
C ALA A 288 14.30 5.63 -1.22
N ALA A 289 14.52 6.75 -1.92
CA ALA A 289 15.81 7.44 -1.96
C ALA A 289 16.00 8.43 -0.80
N VAL A 290 14.90 8.87 -0.16
CA VAL A 290 14.91 9.83 0.96
C VAL A 290 14.75 9.12 2.31
N ALA A 291 14.08 7.97 2.33
CA ALA A 291 13.96 7.08 3.49
C ALA A 291 15.30 6.41 3.83
#